data_AF-A0A7M7TEG0-F1
#
_entry.id   AF-A0A7M7TEG0-F1
#
_cell.length_a   1.000
_cell.length_b   1.000
_cell.length_c   1.000
_cell.angle_alpha   90.00
_cell.angle_beta   90.00
_cell.angle_gamma   90.00
#
_symmetry.space_group_name_H-M   'P 1'
#
loop_
_entity.id
_entity.type
_entity.pdbx_description
1 polymer ?
#
loop_
_entity_poly.entity_id
_entity_poly.type
_entity_poly.pdbx_seq_one_letter_code
_entity_poly.pdbx_strand_id
1 'polypeptide(L)'
;MPMEQVPVLEIDGVKFHQHTSICRYIANKFNLCGANGEESLEIDAIVNDINDMRIEIANYYKEEDPNFKTKLEQKLLEKLPFFLNKFESRVLENNGYHGQTFITLE
;
A
#
# COMPACT_ATOMS: atom_id res chain seq x y z
N MET A 1 1.52 17.28 -16.05
CA MET A 1 1.47 16.35 -14.91
C MET A 1 0.22 15.51 -15.11
N PRO A 2 0.31 14.20 -15.34
CA PRO A 2 -0.88 13.37 -15.51
C PRO A 2 -1.79 13.50 -14.28
N MET A 3 -3.08 13.76 -14.49
CA MET A 3 -4.12 13.86 -13.45
C MET A 3 -3.86 14.89 -12.32
N GLU A 4 -2.94 15.85 -12.52
CA GLU A 4 -2.61 16.89 -11.52
C GLU A 4 -2.24 16.36 -10.13
N GLN A 5 -1.69 15.13 -10.08
CA GLN A 5 -1.36 14.44 -8.85
C GLN A 5 0.12 14.02 -8.83
N VAL A 6 0.67 13.91 -7.63
CA VAL A 6 1.98 13.31 -7.34
C VAL A 6 1.78 11.99 -6.59
N PRO A 7 2.72 11.01 -6.71
CA PRO A 7 4.00 11.07 -7.41
C PRO A 7 3.89 10.88 -8.93
N VAL A 8 4.89 11.41 -9.65
CA VAL A 8 5.13 11.19 -11.08
C VAL A 8 6.56 10.67 -11.24
N LEU A 9 6.71 9.56 -11.97
CA LEU A 9 8.00 9.03 -12.41
C LEU A 9 8.22 9.40 -13.87
N GLU A 10 9.38 9.96 -14.21
CA GLU A 10 9.75 10.29 -15.58
C GLU A 10 10.91 9.40 -16.05
N ILE A 11 10.72 8.71 -17.19
CA ILE A 11 11.73 7.84 -17.81
C ILE A 11 11.82 8.27 -19.28
N ASP A 12 13.02 8.70 -19.71
CA ASP A 12 13.29 9.12 -21.09
C ASP A 12 12.27 10.16 -21.63
N GLY A 13 11.87 11.10 -20.78
CA GLY A 13 10.88 12.14 -21.10
C GLY A 13 9.41 11.70 -21.05
N VAL A 14 9.13 10.42 -20.80
CA VAL A 14 7.76 9.88 -20.64
C VAL A 14 7.36 9.89 -19.17
N LYS A 15 6.19 10.45 -18.86
CA LYS A 15 5.68 10.60 -17.49
C LYS A 15 4.66 9.51 -17.13
N PHE A 16 4.92 8.81 -16.03
CA PHE A 16 4.08 7.79 -15.43
C PHE A 16 3.56 8.27 -14.07
N HIS A 17 2.37 7.82 -13.67
CA HIS A 17 1.72 8.24 -12.42
C HIS A 17 1.05 7.03 -11.75
N GLN A 18 0.48 7.25 -10.56
CA GLN A 18 0.02 6.23 -9.61
C GLN A 18 1.16 5.55 -8.86
N HIS A 19 1.26 5.87 -7.57
CA HIS A 19 2.33 5.38 -6.69
C HIS A 19 2.46 3.85 -6.68
N THR A 20 1.36 3.09 -6.57
CA THR A 20 1.40 1.62 -6.59
C THR A 20 1.91 1.06 -7.91
N SER A 21 1.46 1.60 -9.05
CA SER A 21 1.95 1.21 -10.38
C SER A 21 3.44 1.50 -10.56
N ILE A 22 3.90 2.66 -10.09
CA ILE A 22 5.31 3.04 -10.11
C ILE A 22 6.14 2.08 -9.24
N CYS A 23 5.71 1.81 -8.00
CA CYS A 23 6.39 0.89 -7.10
C CYS A 23 6.47 -0.51 -7.70
N ARG A 24 5.38 -1.02 -8.30
CA ARG A 24 5.37 -2.33 -8.95
C ARG A 24 6.29 -2.41 -10.17
N TYR A 25 6.36 -1.34 -10.97
CA TYR A 25 7.31 -1.27 -12.08
C TYR A 25 8.77 -1.35 -11.59
N ILE A 26 9.10 -0.60 -10.53
CA ILE A 26 10.43 -0.64 -9.92
C ILE A 26 10.70 -2.01 -9.32
N ALA A 27 9.76 -2.57 -8.56
CA ALA A 27 9.88 -3.91 -7.98
C ALA A 27 10.15 -4.97 -9.04
N ASN A 28 9.42 -4.96 -10.16
CA ASN A 28 9.68 -5.86 -11.29
C ASN A 28 11.09 -5.71 -11.87
N LYS A 29 11.61 -4.48 -12.01
CA LYS A 29 12.99 -4.25 -12.48
C LYS A 29 14.06 -4.85 -11.58
N PHE A 30 13.77 -4.97 -10.29
CA PHE A 30 14.69 -5.49 -9.28
C PHE A 30 14.33 -6.90 -8.80
N ASN A 31 13.42 -7.60 -9.49
CA ASN A 31 12.94 -8.93 -9.12
C ASN A 31 12.40 -9.01 -7.68
N LEU A 32 11.74 -7.94 -7.22
CA LEU A 32 11.07 -7.84 -5.93
C LEU A 32 9.56 -8.13 -6.02
N CYS A 33 9.10 -8.60 -7.18
CA CYS A 33 7.75 -9.15 -7.36
C CYS A 33 7.79 -10.68 -7.22
N GLY A 34 6.61 -11.30 -7.19
CA GLY A 34 6.50 -12.75 -7.12
C GLY A 34 7.15 -13.43 -8.32
N ALA A 35 7.61 -14.67 -8.14
CA ALA A 35 8.27 -15.44 -9.20
C ALA A 35 7.30 -15.84 -10.34
N ASN A 36 6.00 -15.80 -10.07
CA ASN A 36 4.92 -16.09 -11.01
C ASN A 36 3.74 -15.11 -10.82
N GLY A 37 2.70 -15.29 -11.64
CA GLY A 37 1.52 -14.43 -11.64
C GLY A 37 0.75 -14.51 -10.33
N GLU A 38 0.65 -15.71 -9.73
CA GLU A 38 -0.07 -15.96 -8.48
C GLU A 38 0.62 -15.30 -7.28
N GLU A 39 1.93 -15.44 -7.15
CA GLU A 39 2.71 -14.76 -6.10
C GLU A 39 2.67 -13.24 -6.26
N SER A 40 2.74 -12.75 -7.50
CA SER A 40 2.60 -11.31 -7.78
C SER A 40 1.21 -10.79 -7.44
N LEU A 41 0.16 -11.58 -7.72
CA LEU A 41 -1.20 -11.27 -7.33
C LEU A 41 -1.36 -11.20 -5.80
N GLU A 42 -0.69 -12.10 -5.08
CA GLU A 42 -0.72 -12.10 -3.61
C GLU A 42 -0.07 -10.83 -3.02
N ILE A 43 1.06 -10.41 -3.60
CA ILE A 43 1.72 -9.14 -3.25
C ILE A 43 0.84 -7.94 -3.59
N ASP A 44 0.20 -7.93 -4.76
CA ASP A 44 -0.70 -6.87 -5.18
C ASP A 44 -1.92 -6.77 -4.24
N ALA A 45 -2.47 -7.90 -3.80
CA ALA A 45 -3.59 -7.93 -2.86
C ALA A 45 -3.23 -7.25 -1.53
N ILE A 46 -2.09 -7.62 -0.92
CA ILE A 46 -1.68 -7.03 0.37
C ILE A 46 -1.31 -5.55 0.24
N VAL A 47 -0.71 -5.12 -0.86
CA VAL A 47 -0.43 -3.69 -1.13
C VAL A 47 -1.75 -2.90 -1.22
N ASN A 48 -2.78 -3.47 -1.84
CA ASN A 48 -4.09 -2.83 -1.92
C ASN A 48 -4.78 -2.78 -0.54
N ASP A 49 -4.71 -3.86 0.26
CA ASP A 49 -5.25 -3.86 1.63
C ASP A 49 -4.58 -2.78 2.49
N ILE A 50 -3.25 -2.62 2.39
CA ILE A 50 -2.51 -1.56 3.08
C ILE A 50 -2.96 -0.18 2.57
N ASN A 51 -3.18 -0.03 1.28
CA ASN A 51 -3.64 1.23 0.70
C ASN A 51 -5.07 1.59 1.15
N ASP A 52 -5.96 0.61 1.29
CA ASP A 52 -7.32 0.84 1.80
C ASP A 52 -7.28 1.35 3.25
N MET A 53 -6.47 0.72 4.10
CA MET A 53 -6.23 1.22 5.46
C MET A 53 -5.64 2.65 5.45
N ARG A 54 -4.65 2.90 4.58
CA ARG A 54 -4.02 4.23 4.42
C ARG A 54 -5.02 5.29 4.00
N ILE A 55 -5.97 4.97 3.11
CA ILE A 55 -7.01 5.91 2.67
C ILE A 55 -7.94 6.28 3.84
N GLU A 56 -8.33 5.32 4.68
CA GLU A 56 -9.13 5.61 5.88
C GLU A 56 -8.39 6.55 6.84
N ILE A 57 -7.10 6.32 7.08
CA ILE A 57 -6.24 7.19 7.90
C ILE A 57 -6.11 8.58 7.26
N ALA A 58 -5.91 8.66 5.95
CA ALA A 58 -5.77 9.93 5.24
C ALA A 58 -7.06 10.76 5.29
N ASN A 59 -8.22 10.11 5.20
CA ASN A 59 -9.51 10.78 5.33
C ASN A 59 -9.69 11.38 6.73
N TYR A 60 -9.34 10.64 7.78
CA TYR A 60 -9.33 11.17 9.15
C TYR A 60 -8.37 12.37 9.29
N TYR A 61 -7.13 12.23 8.79
CA TYR A 61 -6.11 13.27 8.93
C TYR A 61 -6.52 14.59 8.24
N LYS A 62 -7.08 14.48 7.02
CA LYS A 62 -7.48 15.62 6.18
C LYS A 62 -8.81 16.27 6.57
N GLU A 63 -9.60 15.63 7.44
CA GLU A 63 -10.86 16.21 7.87
C GLU A 63 -10.63 17.44 8.76
N GLU A 64 -11.40 18.50 8.49
CA GLU A 64 -11.32 19.79 9.18
C GLU A 64 -12.49 20.00 10.14
N ASP A 65 -13.68 19.44 9.85
CA ASP A 65 -14.84 19.53 10.74
C ASP A 65 -14.59 18.67 12.00
N PRO A 66 -14.58 19.25 13.21
CA PRO A 66 -14.28 18.51 14.43
C PRO A 66 -15.26 17.38 14.74
N ASN A 67 -16.55 17.57 14.43
CA ASN A 67 -17.58 16.57 14.69
C ASN A 67 -17.45 15.38 13.73
N PHE A 68 -17.16 15.64 12.46
CA PHE A 68 -16.95 14.58 11.48
C PHE A 68 -15.61 13.86 11.71
N LYS A 69 -14.56 14.61 12.06
CA LYS A 69 -13.24 14.07 12.40
C LYS A 69 -13.32 13.07 13.55
N THR A 70 -14.07 13.39 14.60
CA THR A 70 -14.30 12.50 15.75
C THR A 70 -15.00 11.19 15.33
N LYS A 71 -15.98 11.27 14.41
CA LYS A 71 -16.66 10.07 13.87
C LYS A 71 -15.72 9.21 13.03
N LEU A 72 -14.88 9.83 12.21
CA LEU A 72 -13.88 9.13 11.41
C LEU A 72 -12.83 8.46 12.30
N GLU A 73 -12.40 9.13 13.36
CA GLU A 73 -11.46 8.58 14.36
C GLU A 73 -12.04 7.33 15.01
N GLN A 74 -13.27 7.39 15.52
CA GLN A 74 -13.93 6.22 16.12
C GLN A 74 -14.00 5.04 15.14
N LYS A 75 -14.47 5.29 13.92
CA LYS A 75 -14.53 4.26 12.86
C LYS A 75 -13.16 3.68 12.54
N LEU A 76 -12.13 4.52 12.47
CA LEU A 76 -10.76 4.09 12.22
C LEU A 76 -10.26 3.21 13.37
N LEU A 77 -10.44 3.64 14.62
CA LEU A 77 -10.02 2.89 15.81
C LEU A 77 -10.74 1.55 15.96
N GLU A 78 -11.99 1.43 15.50
CA GLU A 78 -12.72 0.16 15.45
C GLU A 78 -12.15 -0.80 14.40
N LYS A 79 -11.73 -0.29 13.23
CA LYS A 79 -11.23 -1.09 12.11
C LYS A 79 -9.75 -1.40 12.18
N LEU A 80 -8.95 -0.53 12.80
CA LEU A 80 -7.50 -0.65 12.83
C LEU A 80 -7.02 -1.98 13.43
N PRO A 81 -7.61 -2.50 14.54
CA PRO A 81 -7.23 -3.81 15.05
C PRO A 81 -7.47 -4.94 14.05
N PHE A 82 -8.53 -4.87 13.23
CA PHE A 82 -8.80 -5.89 12.21
C PHE A 82 -7.68 -5.92 11.17
N PHE A 83 -7.32 -4.76 10.58
CA PHE A 83 -6.23 -4.69 9.60
C PHE A 83 -4.89 -5.11 10.21
N LEU A 84 -4.52 -4.55 11.36
CA LEU A 84 -3.23 -4.82 11.98
C LEU A 84 -3.09 -6.29 12.40
N ASN A 85 -4.13 -6.90 12.96
CA ASN A 85 -4.08 -8.33 13.29
C ASN A 85 -3.92 -9.21 12.05
N LYS A 86 -4.59 -8.88 10.94
CA LYS A 86 -4.42 -9.62 9.68
C LYS A 86 -3.02 -9.46 9.10
N PHE A 87 -2.46 -8.26 9.15
CA PHE A 87 -1.10 -7.98 8.72
C PHE A 87 -0.07 -8.70 9.60
N GLU A 88 -0.25 -8.67 10.91
CA GLU A 88 0.61 -9.37 11.88
C GLU A 88 0.61 -10.88 11.62
N SER A 89 -0.58 -11.52 11.53
CA SER A 89 -0.68 -12.96 11.25
C SER A 89 0.07 -13.33 9.97
N ARG A 90 -0.10 -12.53 8.91
CA ARG A 90 0.56 -12.77 7.62
C ARG A 90 2.08 -12.65 7.70
N VAL A 91 2.59 -11.65 8.43
CA VAL A 91 4.04 -11.45 8.64
C VAL A 91 4.63 -12.61 9.43
N LEU A 92 3.93 -13.08 10.47
CA LEU A 92 4.35 -14.25 11.25
C LEU A 92 4.36 -15.54 10.41
N GLU A 93 3.37 -15.73 9.54
CA GLU A 93 3.28 -16.89 8.64
C GLU A 93 4.35 -16.87 7.53
N ASN A 94 4.83 -15.69 7.14
CA ASN A 94 5.78 -15.50 6.03
C ASN A 94 7.16 -15.01 6.51
N ASN A 95 7.66 -15.53 7.64
CA ASN A 95 9.02 -15.27 8.15
C ASN A 95 9.41 -13.78 8.26
N GLY A 96 8.45 -12.92 8.64
CA GLY A 96 8.69 -11.49 8.80
C GLY A 96 8.36 -10.63 7.57
N TYR A 97 7.77 -11.20 6.52
CA TYR A 97 7.44 -10.48 5.27
C TYR A 97 5.94 -10.53 4.95
N HIS A 98 5.46 -9.58 4.14
CA HIS A 98 4.08 -9.60 3.65
C HIS A 98 3.87 -10.52 2.43
N GLY A 99 4.95 -10.97 1.79
CA GLY A 99 4.96 -11.90 0.68
C GLY A 99 6.13 -12.87 0.78
N GLN A 100 6.12 -13.95 -0.01
CA GLN A 100 7.10 -15.03 0.07
C GLN A 100 8.50 -14.65 -0.45
N THR A 101 8.61 -13.53 -1.18
CA THR A 101 9.87 -13.04 -1.73
C THR A 101 10.57 -12.12 -0.73
N PHE A 102 11.85 -12.42 -0.43
CA PHE A 102 12.71 -11.62 0.42
C PHE A 102 12.82 -10.19 -0.12
N ILE A 103 12.31 -9.20 0.61
CA ILE A 103 12.56 -7.79 0.34
C ILE A 103 13.69 -7.35 1.27
N THR A 104 14.94 -7.58 0.87
CA THR A 104 16.10 -6.90 1.44
C THR A 104 16.61 -5.91 0.40
N LEU A 105 16.51 -4.62 0.71
CA LEU A 105 17.36 -3.62 0.06
C LEU A 105 18.75 -3.80 0.67
N GLU A 106 19.63 -4.55 -0.01
CA GLU A 106 21.08 -4.45 0.19
C GLU A 106 21.65 -3.26 -0.59
#